data_AF-A0A8J9RXQ5-F1
#
_entry.id   AF-A0A8J9RXQ5-F1
#
_cell.length_a   1.000
_cell.length_b   1.000
_cell.length_c   1.000
_cell.angle_alpha   90.00
_cell.angle_beta   90.00
_cell.angle_gamma   90.00
#
_symmetry.space_group_name_H-M   'P 1'
#
loop_
_entity.id
_entity.type
_entity.pdbx_description
1 polymer ?
#
loop_
_entity_poly.entity_id
_entity_poly.type
_entity_poly.pdbx_seq_one_letter_code
_entity_poly.pdbx_strand_id
1 'polypeptide(L)' 'MSTFGNSSVASSSSSRSTSITPNDYSVPHAGNEGISSLNWSPTANILVSSNWDAGIRCWEVQEQGGQVQANPKAQ' A
#
# COMPACT_ATOMS: atom_id res chain seq x y z
N MET A 1 -29.52 13.26 -37.92
CA MET A 1 -28.10 12.93 -37.72
C MET A 1 -27.83 13.06 -36.23
N SER A 2 -27.85 11.96 -35.48
CA SER A 2 -27.63 12.01 -34.03
C SER A 2 -26.21 11.58 -33.74
N THR A 3 -25.40 12.53 -33.25
CA THR A 3 -24.03 12.28 -32.80
C THR A 3 -24.07 11.63 -31.41
N PHE A 4 -23.33 10.54 -31.24
CA PHE A 4 -23.22 9.84 -29.96
C PHE A 4 -22.18 10.56 -29.09
N GLY A 5 -22.60 10.92 -27.87
CA GLY A 5 -21.86 11.71 -26.91
C GLY A 5 -20.48 11.14 -26.56
N ASN A 6 -19.50 12.04 -26.63
CA ASN A 6 -18.13 11.89 -26.18
C ASN A 6 -18.08 11.56 -24.67
N SER A 7 -17.97 10.28 -24.33
CA SER A 7 -17.76 9.85 -22.95
C SER A 7 -16.28 10.00 -22.62
N SER A 8 -15.91 11.13 -22.02
CA SER A 8 -14.61 11.28 -21.36
C SER A 8 -14.52 10.21 -20.27
N VAL A 9 -13.71 9.18 -20.51
CA VAL A 9 -13.29 8.24 -19.47
C VAL A 9 -12.45 9.03 -18.47
N ALA A 10 -13.10 9.55 -17.44
CA ALA A 10 -12.40 10.00 -16.26
C ALA A 10 -11.74 8.75 -15.66
N SER A 11 -10.44 8.59 -15.89
CA SER A 11 -9.60 7.66 -15.14
C SER A 11 -9.59 8.14 -13.69
N SER A 12 -10.66 7.83 -12.95
CA SER A 12 -10.62 7.82 -11.50
C SER A 12 -9.61 6.73 -11.17
N SER A 13 -8.38 7.15 -10.90
CA SER A 13 -7.46 6.35 -10.11
C SER A 13 -8.12 6.20 -8.74
N SER A 14 -9.04 5.24 -8.65
CA SER A 14 -9.53 4.74 -7.40
C SER A 14 -8.31 4.14 -6.73
N SER A 15 -7.63 4.93 -5.90
CA SER A 15 -6.76 4.44 -4.85
C SER A 15 -7.64 3.52 -4.00
N ARG A 16 -7.70 2.26 -4.42
CA ARG A 16 -8.56 1.24 -3.83
C ARG A 16 -8.05 1.08 -2.42
N SER A 17 -8.77 1.64 -1.44
CA SER A 17 -8.51 1.35 -0.04
C SER A 17 -8.70 -0.16 0.13
N THR A 18 -7.61 -0.91 0.22
CA THR A 18 -7.62 -2.38 0.26
C THR A 18 -7.89 -2.89 1.68
N SER A 19 -8.83 -2.27 2.40
CA SER A 19 -9.22 -2.74 3.73
C SER A 19 -10.22 -3.88 3.57
N ILE A 20 -9.77 -5.12 3.67
CA ILE A 20 -10.63 -6.31 3.57
C ILE A 20 -11.49 -6.43 4.84
N THR A 21 -10.95 -5.97 5.97
CA THR A 21 -11.65 -5.90 7.25
C THR A 21 -11.60 -4.49 7.84
N PRO A 22 -12.52 -4.15 8.76
CA PRO A 22 -12.45 -2.90 9.51
C PRO A 22 -11.14 -2.85 10.32
N ASN A 23 -10.41 -1.74 10.23
CA ASN A 23 -9.10 -1.48 10.86
C ASN A 23 -7.86 -2.05 10.14
N ASP A 24 -7.98 -2.55 8.91
CA ASP A 24 -6.81 -2.85 8.10
C ASP A 24 -6.20 -1.58 7.51
N TYR A 25 -4.87 -1.54 7.43
CA TYR A 25 -4.14 -0.51 6.72
C TYR A 25 -3.34 -1.12 5.58
N SER A 26 -3.49 -0.55 4.38
CA SER A 26 -2.73 -0.93 3.20
C SER A 26 -1.42 -0.17 3.13
N VAL A 27 -0.30 -0.89 3.22
CA VAL A 27 1.01 -0.25 3.10
C VAL A 27 1.28 0.16 1.66
N PRO A 28 1.77 1.39 1.41
CA PRO A 28 2.07 1.84 0.08
C PRO A 28 3.31 1.11 -0.48
N HIS A 29 3.32 0.86 -1.78
CA HIS A 29 4.45 0.27 -2.50
C HIS A 29 4.92 -1.08 -1.92
N ALA A 30 4.00 -2.01 -1.63
CA ALA A 30 4.32 -3.37 -1.18
C ALA A 30 5.15 -4.18 -2.20
N GLY A 31 5.17 -3.77 -3.47
CA GLY A 31 5.89 -4.40 -4.58
C GLY A 31 4.93 -5.04 -5.60
N ASN A 32 5.49 -5.47 -6.74
CA ASN A 32 4.71 -6.06 -7.84
C ASN A 32 4.62 -7.59 -7.76
N GLU A 33 5.60 -8.22 -7.12
CA GLU A 33 5.67 -9.68 -6.96
C GLU A 33 5.19 -10.12 -5.57
N GLY A 34 5.07 -11.43 -5.38
CA GLY A 34 4.68 -12.01 -4.09
C GLY A 34 5.65 -11.68 -2.96
N ILE A 35 5.10 -11.55 -1.75
CA ILE A 35 5.87 -11.40 -0.52
C ILE A 35 6.28 -12.80 -0.04
N SER A 36 7.57 -12.99 0.23
CA SER A 36 8.13 -14.26 0.70
C SER A 36 8.25 -14.32 2.23
N SER A 37 8.49 -13.17 2.88
CA SER A 37 8.53 -13.09 4.35
C SER A 37 8.16 -11.70 4.85
N LEU A 38 7.74 -11.63 6.11
CA LEU A 38 7.43 -10.41 6.83
C LEU A 38 8.04 -10.48 8.24
N ASN A 39 8.62 -9.37 8.69
CA ASN A 39 9.18 -9.28 10.03
C ASN A 39 8.97 -7.89 10.63
N TRP A 40 8.56 -7.85 11.89
CA TRP A 40 8.48 -6.64 12.69
C TRP A 40 9.75 -6.46 13.51
N SER A 41 10.25 -5.24 13.55
CA SER A 41 11.32 -4.89 14.48
C SER A 41 10.83 -5.03 15.93
N PRO A 42 11.61 -5.68 16.83
CA PRO A 42 11.21 -5.87 18.22
C PRO A 42 11.38 -4.61 19.07
N THR A 43 12.12 -3.61 18.59
CA THR A 43 12.47 -2.39 19.34
C THR A 43 11.97 -1.11 18.72
N ALA A 44 11.54 -1.15 17.45
CA ALA A 44 11.07 0.01 16.70
C ALA A 44 9.79 -0.35 15.94
N ASN A 45 8.97 0.65 15.63
CA ASN A 45 7.78 0.47 14.81
C ASN A 45 8.17 0.41 13.33
N ILE A 46 8.95 -0.60 12.96
CA ILE A 46 9.41 -0.85 11.60
C ILE A 46 8.90 -2.20 11.15
N LEU A 47 8.23 -2.20 10.00
CA LEU A 47 7.83 -3.39 9.28
C LEU A 47 8.78 -3.60 8.10
N VAL A 48 9.28 -4.82 7.93
CA VAL A 48 10.12 -5.22 6.79
C VAL A 48 9.41 -6.33 6.01
N SER A 49 9.39 -6.23 4.69
CA SER A 49 8.99 -7.31 3.79
C SER A 49 10.11 -7.68 2.83
N SER A 50 10.23 -8.98 2.55
CA SER A 50 11.07 -9.50 1.47
C SER A 50 10.18 -9.99 0.33
N ASN A 51 10.54 -9.63 -0.91
CA ASN A 51 9.76 -9.98 -2.09
C ASN A 51 10.56 -10.89 -3.01
N TRP A 52 9.85 -11.63 -3.88
CA TRP A 52 10.49 -12.46 -4.91
C TRP A 52 11.18 -11.65 -6.03
N ASP A 53 10.91 -10.36 -6.12
CA ASP A 53 11.57 -9.37 -6.99
C ASP A 53 13.02 -9.03 -6.56
N ALA A 54 13.62 -9.82 -5.67
CA ALA A 54 14.93 -9.58 -5.06
C ALA A 54 15.05 -8.28 -4.23
N GLY A 55 13.96 -7.56 -3.99
CA GLY A 55 13.89 -6.35 -3.16
C GLY A 55 13.47 -6.61 -1.70
N ILE A 56 13.98 -5.78 -0.80
CA ILE A 56 13.54 -5.70 0.60
C ILE A 56 12.96 -4.30 0.82
N ARG A 57 11.77 -4.25 1.40
CA ARG A 57 11.05 -3.00 1.63
C ARG A 57 10.86 -2.81 3.12
N CYS A 58 11.04 -1.58 3.57
CA CYS A 58 10.95 -1.20 4.98
C CYS A 58 10.00 -0.03 5.14
N TRP A 59 9.08 -0.12 6.10
CA TRP A 59 8.16 0.94 6.46
C TRP A 59 8.29 1.29 7.94
N GLU A 60 8.25 2.58 8.23
CA GLU A 60 7.96 3.07 9.57
C GLU A 60 6.46 3.11 9.76
N VAL A 61 5.96 2.44 10.79
CA VAL A 61 4.54 2.44 11.11
C VAL A 61 4.32 3.41 12.27
N GLN A 62 3.44 4.38 12.06
CA GLN A 62 3.08 5.39 13.04
C GLN A 62 1.56 5.40 13.22
N GLU A 63 1.11 5.67 14.43
CA GLU A 63 -0.31 5.86 14.73
C GLU A 63 -0.53 7.31 15.15
N GLN A 64 -1.47 7.99 14.50
CA GLN A 64 -1.84 9.36 14.84
C GLN A 64 -3.37 9.48 14.88
N GLY A 65 -3.91 9.81 16.05
CA GLY A 65 -5.35 10.03 16.22
C GLY A 65 -6.21 8.80 15.91
N GLY A 66 -5.73 7.59 16.18
CA GLY A 66 -6.43 6.33 15.89
C GLY A 66 -6.40 5.93 14.41
N GLN A 67 -5.54 6.54 13.60
CA GLN A 67 -5.26 6.13 12.23
C GLN A 67 -3.82 5.66 12.12
N VAL A 68 -3.62 4.48 11.54
CA VAL A 68 -2.29 3.92 11.25
C VAL A 68 -1.82 4.45 9.89
N GLN A 69 -0.54 4.81 9.80
CA GLN A 69 0.12 5.16 8.55
C GLN A 69 1.48 4.46 8.45
N ALA A 70 1.79 3.90 7.29
CA ALA A 70 3.09 3.29 7.03
C ALA A 70 3.89 4.15 6.03
N ASN A 71 4.95 4.79 6.51
CA ASN A 71 5.84 5.62 5.71
C ASN A 71 7.01 4.76 5.19
N PRO A 72 7.23 4.68 3.86
CA PRO A 72 8.37 3.92 3.32
C PRO A 72 9.70 4.56 3.73
N LYS A 73 10.61 3.75 4.28
CA LYS A 73 11.97 4.18 4.67
C LYS A 73 13.04 3.73 3.68
N ALA A 74 12.89 2.55 3.10
CA ALA A 74 13.84 1.96 2.16
C ALA A 74 13.12 0.99 1.22
N GLN A 75 13.52 0.98 -0.05
CA GLN A 75 13.02 0.09 -1.11
C GLN A 75 14.13 -0.25 -2.09
#